data_AF-A0A5B8U5S5-F1
#
_entry.id   AF-A0A5B8U5S5-F1
#
_cell.length_a   1.000
_cell.length_b   1.000
_cell.length_c   1.000
_cell.angle_alpha   90.00
_cell.angle_beta   90.00
_cell.angle_gamma   90.00
#
_symmetry.space_group_name_H-M   'P 1'
#
loop_
_entity.id
_entity.type
_entity.pdbx_description
1 polymer ?
#
loop_
_entity_poly.entity_id
_entity_poly.type
_entity_poly.pdbx_seq_one_letter_code
_entity_poly.pdbx_strand_id
1 'polypeptide(L)' 'MVETVLSIVQVGICVVLIFLVLMHSGKDAGLSGAFGVGSGAGPLGGGSLVERNLNRWTVAFALLFTINTVILLRIS' A
#
# COMPACT_ATOMS: atom_id res chain seq x y z
N MET A 1 25.22 -14.26 6.20
CA MET A 1 24.16 -15.15 5.65
C MET A 1 22.76 -14.65 6.00
N VAL A 2 22.47 -14.32 7.27
CA VAL A 2 21.16 -13.80 7.70
C VAL A 2 20.76 -12.47 7.04
N GLU A 3 21.72 -11.56 6.78
CA GLU A 3 21.44 -10.27 6.13
C GLU A 3 20.95 -10.41 4.68
N THR A 4 21.51 -11.37 3.93
CA THR A 4 21.09 -11.64 2.55
C THR A 4 19.65 -12.15 2.52
N VAL A 5 19.28 -13.00 3.48
CA VAL A 5 17.90 -13.50 3.61
C VAL A 5 16.93 -12.35 3.94
N LEU A 6 17.29 -11.49 4.90
CA LEU A 6 16.48 -10.31 5.27
C LEU A 6 16.31 -9.34 4.08
N SER A 7 17.39 -9.06 3.34
CA SER A 7 17.34 -8.22 2.14
C SER A 7 16.41 -8.77 1.05
N ILE A 8 16.48 -10.08 0.76
CA ILE A 8 15.60 -10.72 -0.24
C ILE A 8 14.13 -10.63 0.19
N VAL A 9 13.85 -10.88 1.48
CA VAL A 9 12.50 -10.76 2.04
C VAL A 9 11.99 -9.32 1.93
N GLN A 10 12.84 -8.33 2.21
CA GLN A 10 12.47 -6.93 2.11
C GLN A 10 12.14 -6.50 0.68
N VAL A 11 12.91 -6.95 -0.31
CA VAL A 11 12.60 -6.73 -1.73
C VAL A 11 11.25 -7.35 -2.11
N GLY A 12 10.96 -8.56 -1.64
CA GLY A 12 9.66 -9.19 -1.85
C GLY A 12 8.49 -8.39 -1.27
N ILE A 13 8.65 -7.87 -0.04
CA ILE A 13 7.65 -7.02 0.62
C ILE A 13 7.44 -5.71 -0.17
N CYS A 14 8.50 -5.08 -0.68
CA CYS A 14 8.39 -3.89 -1.54
C CYS A 14 7.52 -4.13 -2.75
N VAL A 15 7.74 -5.25 -3.47
CA VAL A 15 6.98 -5.58 -4.68
C VAL A 15 5.49 -5.73 -4.36
N VAL A 16 5.16 -6.45 -3.28
CA VAL A 16 3.78 -6.63 -2.82
C VAL A 16 3.14 -5.30 -2.44
N LEU A 17 3.87 -4.43 -1.75
CA LEU A 17 3.39 -3.11 -1.36
C LEU A 17 3.11 -2.21 -2.56
N ILE A 18 4.03 -2.16 -3.53
CA ILE A 18 3.83 -1.40 -4.77
C ILE A 18 2.55 -1.89 -5.46
N PHE A 19 2.35 -3.21 -5.55
CA PHE A 19 1.15 -3.78 -6.15
C PHE A 19 -0.13 -3.38 -5.40
N LEU A 20 -0.14 -3.50 -4.07
CA LEU A 20 -1.25 -3.10 -3.21
C LEU A 20 -1.59 -1.61 -3.36
N VAL A 21 -0.58 -0.74 -3.46
CA VAL A 21 -0.76 0.71 -3.64
C VAL A 21 -1.31 1.02 -5.03
N LEU A 22 -0.81 0.38 -6.09
CA LEU A 22 -1.31 0.60 -7.44
C LEU A 22 -2.78 0.18 -7.60
N MET A 23 -3.23 -0.85 -6.87
CA MET A 23 -4.64 -1.23 -6.83
C MET A 23 -5.54 -0.16 -6.18
N HIS A 24 -5.01 0.70 -5.29
CA HIS A 24 -5.75 1.87 -4.78
C HIS A 24 -5.81 2.99 -5.82
N SER A 25 -4.69 3.26 -6.50
CA SER A 25 -4.60 4.37 -7.46
C SER A 25 -5.44 4.19 -8.73
N GLY A 26 -5.79 2.96 -9.10
CA GLY A 26 -6.59 2.69 -10.30
C GLY A 26 -7.96 3.40 -10.33
N LYS A 27 -8.54 3.72 -9.17
CA LYS A 27 -9.81 4.47 -9.06
C LYS A 27 -9.64 5.98 -9.22
N ASP A 28 -8.50 6.53 -8.80
CA ASP A 28 -8.26 7.97 -8.71
C ASP A 28 -7.33 8.53 -9.81
N ALA A 29 -6.84 7.68 -10.72
CA ALA A 29 -5.86 8.03 -11.76
C ALA A 29 -6.41 8.83 -12.97
N GLY A 30 -7.72 9.08 -13.06
CA GLY A 30 -8.33 9.84 -14.16
C GLY A 30 -8.39 11.36 -13.92
N LEU A 31 -8.61 12.15 -14.97
CA LEU A 31 -8.80 13.62 -14.87
C LEU A 31 -9.89 13.98 -13.83
N SER A 32 -10.96 13.18 -13.79
CA SER A 32 -12.07 13.29 -12.83
C SER A 32 -11.63 13.11 -11.36
N GLY A 33 -10.67 12.22 -11.10
CA GLY A 33 -10.07 12.01 -9.78
C GLY A 33 -9.06 13.09 -9.42
N ALA A 34 -8.25 13.55 -10.39
CA ALA A 34 -7.28 14.63 -10.22
C ALA A 34 -7.93 16.00 -9.97
N PHE A 35 -9.10 16.26 -10.55
CA PHE A 35 -9.88 17.48 -10.34
C PHE A 35 -10.95 17.35 -9.25
N GLY A 36 -11.15 16.15 -8.68
CA GLY A 36 -12.17 15.91 -7.64
C GLY A 36 -13.62 16.14 -8.09
N VAL A 37 -13.86 16.25 -9.40
CA VAL A 37 -15.15 16.65 -9.99
C VAL A 37 -16.09 15.46 -10.23
N GLY A 38 -15.62 14.21 -10.23
CA GLY A 38 -16.47 13.06 -10.52
C GLY A 38 -16.39 11.88 -9.56
N SER A 39 -15.87 12.06 -8.35
CA SER A 39 -16.37 11.26 -7.24
C SER A 39 -17.68 11.91 -6.79
N GLY A 40 -18.79 11.15 -6.80
CA GLY A 40 -20.05 11.61 -6.22
C GLY A 40 -19.86 11.93 -4.75
N ALA A 41 -19.40 13.15 -4.45
CA ALA A 41 -19.16 13.73 -3.14
C ALA A 41 -20.48 14.04 -2.41
N GLY A 42 -21.47 13.14 -2.55
CA GLY A 42 -22.56 13.02 -1.62
C GLY A 42 -22.11 12.20 -0.40
N PRO A 43 -22.75 12.35 0.76
CA PRO A 43 -22.52 11.57 1.99
C PRO A 43 -22.66 10.03 1.86
N LEU A 44 -22.81 9.51 0.64
CA LEU A 44 -23.07 8.12 0.25
C LEU A 44 -21.87 7.50 -0.50
N GLY A 45 -20.70 8.15 -0.50
CA GLY A 45 -19.43 7.58 -0.93
C GLY A 45 -18.92 6.53 0.05
N GLY A 46 -19.71 5.49 0.31
CA GLY A 46 -19.28 4.30 1.01
C GLY A 46 -18.31 3.57 0.10
N GLY A 47 -17.01 3.91 0.21
CA GLY A 47 -15.93 3.19 -0.47
C GLY A 47 -16.20 1.70 -0.34
N SER A 48 -16.21 1.01 -1.48
CA SER A 48 -16.59 -0.40 -1.61
C SER A 48 -15.98 -1.19 -0.45
N LEU A 49 -16.71 -2.17 0.11
CA LEU A 49 -16.17 -3.02 1.19
C LEU A 49 -14.79 -3.60 0.83
N VAL A 50 -14.52 -3.75 -0.48
CA VAL A 50 -13.21 -4.06 -1.05
C VAL A 50 -12.16 -3.00 -0.72
N GLU A 51 -12.41 -1.71 -0.96
CA GLU A 51 -11.45 -0.61 -0.71
C GLU A 51 -11.08 -0.48 0.76
N ARG A 52 -12.06 -0.62 1.65
CA ARG A 52 -11.82 -0.59 3.11
C ARG A 52 -10.95 -1.76 3.55
N ASN A 53 -11.16 -2.95 2.99
CA ASN A 53 -10.31 -4.10 3.27
C ASN A 53 -8.92 -3.94 2.63
N LEU A 54 -8.85 -3.45 1.39
CA LEU A 54 -7.58 -3.22 0.69
C LEU A 54 -6.72 -2.20 1.45
N ASN A 55 -7.31 -1.14 1.98
CA ASN A 55 -6.60 -0.16 2.80
C ASN A 55 -6.02 -0.80 4.06
N ARG A 56 -6.81 -1.63 4.75
CA ARG A 56 -6.36 -2.33 5.96
C ARG A 56 -5.20 -3.29 5.68
N TRP A 57 -5.23 -4.00 4.55
CA TRP A 57 -4.12 -4.85 4.12
C TRP A 57 -2.88 -4.03 3.75
N THR A 58 -3.02 -2.94 2.97
CA THR A 58 -1.89 -2.06 2.63
C THR A 58 -1.23 -1.49 3.88
N VAL A 59 -2.02 -1.00 4.86
CA VAL A 59 -1.50 -0.48 6.13
C VAL A 59 -0.76 -1.57 6.91
N ALA A 60 -1.31 -2.78 6.99
CA ALA A 60 -0.65 -3.91 7.67
C ALA A 60 0.70 -4.26 7.02
N PHE A 61 0.75 -4.36 5.69
CA PHE A 61 1.99 -4.63 4.95
C PHE A 61 2.99 -3.47 5.04
N ALA A 62 2.52 -2.21 5.07
CA ALA A 62 3.38 -1.04 5.18
C ALA A 62 4.06 -0.98 6.56
N LEU A 63 3.33 -1.37 7.60
CA LEU A 63 3.87 -1.47 8.95
C LEU A 63 4.92 -2.59 9.04
N LEU A 64 4.62 -3.76 8.47
CA LEU A 64 5.56 -4.88 8.39
C LEU A 64 6.83 -4.51 7.63
N PHE A 65 6.71 -3.80 6.51
CA PHE A 65 7.84 -3.29 5.74
C PHE A 65 8.72 -2.34 6.55
N THR A 66 8.09 -1.39 7.25
CA THR A 66 8.81 -0.40 8.07
C THR A 66 9.55 -1.09 9.20
N ILE A 67 8.91 -2.05 9.89
CA ILE A 67 9.54 -2.84 10.95
C ILE A 67 10.72 -3.64 10.40
N ASN A 68 10.55 -4.33 9.27
CA ASN A 68 11.62 -5.12 8.65
C ASN A 68 12.80 -4.23 8.22
N THR A 69 12.51 -3.06 7.65
CA THR A 69 13.52 -2.05 7.28
C THR A 69 14.32 -1.57 8.49
N VAL A 70 13.66 -1.27 9.61
CA VAL A 70 14.34 -0.84 10.84
C VAL A 70 15.20 -1.96 11.44
N ILE A 71 14.71 -3.20 11.42
CA ILE A 71 15.47 -4.36 11.90
C ILE A 71 16.71 -4.60 11.04
N LEU A 72 16.57 -4.55 9.72
CA LEU A 72 17.67 -4.71 8.78
C LEU A 72 18.72 -3.61 8.98
N LEU A 73 18.30 -2.34 9.08
CA LEU A 73 19.20 -1.21 9.34
C LEU A 73 19.92 -1.30 10.71
N ARG A 74 19.35 -1.99 11.69
CA ARG A 74 19.99 -2.18 13.00
C ARG A 74 20.94 -3.37 13.05
N ILE A 75 20.85 -4.29 12.10
CA ILE A 75 21.63 -5.52 12.03
C ILE A 75 22.78 -5.40 11.02
N SER A 76 22.59 -4.67 9.91
CA SER A 76 23.66 -4.26 8.98
C SER A 76 24.53 -3.15 9.57
#